data_AF-A0A7C6P4B2-F1
#
_entry.id   AF-A0A7C6P4B2-F1
#
_cell.length_a   1.000
_cell.length_b   1.000
_cell.length_c   1.000
_cell.angle_alpha   90.00
_cell.angle_beta   90.00
_cell.angle_gamma   90.00
#
_symmetry.space_group_name_H-M   'P 1'
#
loop_
_entity.id
_entity.type
_entity.pdbx_description
1 polymer ?
#
loop_
_entity_poly.entity_id
_entity_poly.type
_entity_poly.pdbx_seq_one_letter_code
_entity_poly.pdbx_strand_id
1 'polypeptide(L)'
;MLLNQKEFRNVSIIRLVDLVINEAIKMKASDIHIEPFSNEIRIRFRIDGNLMDIQNLPIEYLSSITTRIKIMGKMDIAEKRVPQDGSMEFYFEDRQIDLRISSLPTVHGEKIVIRILDRDSFIFSKEELGLCSNNLESFEKILKQPYGIILVTGPTGSGMKLR
;
A
#
# COMPACT_ATOMS: atom_id res chain seq x y z
N MET A 1 6.07 -6.37 -17.65
CA MET A 1 6.31 -7.62 -16.89
C MET A 1 7.53 -7.35 -16.02
N LEU A 2 7.43 -7.59 -14.70
CA LEU A 2 8.46 -7.17 -13.73
C LEU A 2 9.78 -7.94 -13.91
N LEU A 3 9.70 -9.20 -14.34
CA LEU A 3 10.81 -10.08 -14.72
C LEU A 3 10.28 -11.11 -15.75
N ASN A 4 11.16 -11.68 -16.58
CA ASN A 4 10.79 -12.81 -17.44
C ASN A 4 10.83 -14.14 -16.64
N GLN A 5 10.01 -15.14 -17.01
CA GLN A 5 9.94 -16.44 -16.29
C GLN A 5 11.30 -17.14 -16.07
N LYS A 6 12.29 -16.91 -16.96
CA LYS A 6 13.65 -17.44 -16.81
C LYS A 6 14.47 -16.71 -15.73
N GLU A 7 14.26 -15.42 -15.54
CA GLU A 7 14.96 -14.61 -14.53
C GLU A 7 14.44 -14.93 -13.12
N PHE A 8 13.14 -15.25 -13.00
CA PHE A 8 12.51 -15.60 -11.72
C PHE A 8 13.14 -16.78 -10.98
N ARG A 9 13.71 -17.77 -11.68
CA ARG A 9 14.35 -18.92 -11.03
C ARG A 9 15.66 -18.55 -10.32
N ASN A 10 16.30 -17.47 -10.74
CA ASN A 10 17.63 -17.07 -10.29
C ASN A 10 17.60 -15.86 -9.33
N VAL A 11 16.41 -15.30 -9.06
CA VAL A 11 16.22 -14.18 -8.15
C VAL A 11 15.81 -14.69 -6.77
N SER A 12 16.48 -14.23 -5.72
CA SER A 12 16.10 -14.58 -4.34
C SER A 12 14.73 -14.03 -3.99
N ILE A 13 13.98 -14.74 -3.14
CA ILE A 13 12.64 -14.31 -2.71
C ILE A 13 12.63 -12.91 -2.08
N ILE A 14 13.72 -12.58 -1.38
CA ILE A 14 13.94 -11.26 -0.77
C ILE A 14 13.95 -10.19 -1.87
N ARG A 15 14.78 -10.37 -2.89
CA ARG A 15 14.87 -9.44 -4.03
C ARG A 15 13.57 -9.35 -4.80
N LEU A 16 12.84 -10.45 -4.95
CA LEU A 16 11.54 -10.42 -5.63
C LEU A 16 10.54 -9.53 -4.90
N VAL A 17 10.38 -9.71 -3.59
CA VAL A 17 9.46 -8.89 -2.79
C VAL A 17 9.88 -7.42 -2.82
N ASP A 18 11.18 -7.15 -2.67
CA ASP A 18 11.71 -5.78 -2.72
C ASP A 18 11.46 -5.15 -4.11
N LEU A 19 11.64 -5.89 -5.21
CA LEU A 19 11.33 -5.43 -6.57
C LEU A 19 9.85 -5.10 -6.75
N VAL A 20 8.94 -5.95 -6.27
CA VAL A 20 7.49 -5.70 -6.35
C VAL A 20 7.11 -4.42 -5.61
N ILE A 21 7.65 -4.21 -4.41
CA ILE A 21 7.41 -3.00 -3.61
C ILE A 21 8.00 -1.76 -4.30
N ASN A 22 9.25 -1.84 -4.76
CA ASN A 22 9.92 -0.76 -5.48
C ASN A 22 9.14 -0.32 -6.72
N GLU A 23 8.67 -1.28 -7.52
CA GLU A 23 7.92 -0.98 -8.74
C GLU A 23 6.53 -0.41 -8.43
N ALA A 24 5.86 -0.89 -7.39
CA ALA A 24 4.62 -0.29 -6.92
C ALA A 24 4.81 1.19 -6.52
N ILE A 25 5.89 1.50 -5.80
CA ILE A 25 6.23 2.87 -5.39
C ILE A 25 6.54 3.75 -6.62
N LYS A 26 7.36 3.27 -7.56
CA LYS A 26 7.66 3.97 -8.82
C LYS A 26 6.41 4.28 -9.63
N MET A 27 5.47 3.33 -9.67
CA MET A 27 4.18 3.48 -10.35
C MET A 27 3.16 4.29 -9.54
N LYS A 28 3.55 4.86 -8.39
CA LYS A 28 2.68 5.63 -7.48
C LYS A 28 1.41 4.85 -7.07
N ALA A 29 1.55 3.56 -6.85
CA ALA A 29 0.45 2.73 -6.37
C ALA A 29 0.11 3.05 -4.91
N SER A 30 -1.17 2.97 -4.59
CA SER A 30 -1.72 3.14 -3.23
C SER A 30 -1.78 1.83 -2.45
N ASP A 31 -2.10 0.72 -3.13
CA ASP A 31 -2.13 -0.62 -2.56
C ASP A 31 -1.46 -1.63 -3.51
N ILE A 32 -0.78 -2.62 -2.94
CA ILE A 32 -0.30 -3.83 -3.61
C ILE A 32 -1.17 -4.99 -3.15
N HIS A 33 -1.70 -5.76 -4.09
CA HIS A 33 -2.49 -6.96 -3.84
C HIS A 33 -1.72 -8.18 -4.35
N ILE A 34 -1.48 -9.15 -3.47
CA ILE A 34 -0.88 -10.45 -3.80
C ILE A 34 -1.93 -11.51 -3.49
N GLU A 35 -2.52 -12.07 -4.54
CA GLU A 35 -3.73 -12.89 -4.45
C GLU A 35 -3.46 -14.31 -4.95
N PRO A 36 -3.59 -15.33 -4.08
CA PRO A 36 -3.48 -16.70 -4.53
C PRO A 36 -4.76 -17.17 -5.22
N PHE A 37 -4.60 -17.78 -6.38
CA PHE A 37 -5.63 -18.54 -7.09
C PHE A 37 -5.24 -20.02 -7.12
N SER A 38 -6.05 -20.86 -7.76
CA SER A 38 -5.83 -22.32 -7.77
C SER A 38 -4.44 -22.73 -8.29
N ASN A 39 -3.93 -22.05 -9.32
CA ASN A 39 -2.69 -22.44 -10.02
C ASN A 39 -1.66 -21.30 -10.14
N GLU A 40 -2.02 -20.08 -9.76
CA GLU A 40 -1.18 -18.89 -9.92
C GLU A 40 -1.33 -17.92 -8.75
N ILE A 41 -0.36 -17.03 -8.61
CA ILE A 41 -0.44 -15.86 -7.75
C ILE A 41 -0.61 -14.66 -8.68
N ARG A 42 -1.62 -13.84 -8.43
CA ARG A 42 -1.82 -12.59 -9.16
C ARG A 42 -1.34 -11.42 -8.33
N ILE A 43 -0.47 -10.60 -8.91
CA ILE A 43 0.00 -9.35 -8.31
C ILE A 43 -0.67 -8.19 -9.03
N ARG A 44 -1.39 -7.36 -8.26
CA ARG A 44 -2.11 -6.19 -8.77
C ARG A 44 -1.73 -4.95 -7.99
N PHE A 45 -1.65 -3.82 -8.67
CA PHE A 45 -1.44 -2.52 -8.04
C PHE A 45 -2.72 -1.70 -8.14
N ARG A 46 -3.05 -0.95 -7.08
CA ARG A 46 -4.06 0.09 -7.15
C ARG A 46 -3.42 1.42 -7.52
N ILE A 47 -3.63 1.86 -8.76
CA ILE A 47 -3.10 3.10 -9.31
C ILE A 47 -4.29 4.00 -9.64
N ASP A 48 -4.30 5.22 -9.11
CA ASP A 48 -5.39 6.20 -9.28
C ASP A 48 -6.78 5.59 -8.99
N GLY A 49 -6.85 4.77 -7.93
CA GLY A 49 -8.08 4.10 -7.49
C GLY A 49 -8.40 2.79 -8.22
N ASN A 50 -7.81 2.53 -9.39
CA ASN A 50 -8.09 1.36 -10.22
C ASN A 50 -7.11 0.22 -9.96
N LEU A 51 -7.61 -1.03 -9.93
CA LEU A 51 -6.77 -2.22 -9.82
C LEU A 51 -6.27 -2.64 -11.19
N MET A 52 -4.95 -2.73 -11.34
CA MET A 52 -4.28 -3.13 -12.58
C MET A 52 -3.48 -4.42 -12.35
N ASP A 53 -3.62 -5.39 -13.26
CA ASP A 53 -2.85 -6.63 -13.25
C ASP A 53 -1.42 -6.37 -13.72
N ILE A 54 -0.43 -6.69 -12.87
CA ILE A 54 0.98 -6.37 -13.12
C ILE A 54 1.78 -7.60 -13.50
N GLN A 55 1.57 -8.70 -12.77
CA GLN A 55 2.36 -9.91 -12.90
C GLN A 55 1.60 -11.12 -12.35
N ASN A 56 1.71 -12.24 -13.04
CA ASN A 56 1.35 -13.55 -12.51
C ASN A 56 2.60 -14.37 -12.20
N LEU A 57 2.55 -15.15 -11.13
CA LEU A 57 3.62 -16.04 -10.69
C LEU A 57 3.08 -17.47 -10.48
N PRO A 58 3.92 -18.51 -10.60
CA PRO A 58 3.54 -19.85 -10.20
C PRO A 58 3.15 -19.92 -8.71
N ILE A 59 2.14 -20.73 -8.38
CA ILE A 59 1.63 -20.87 -7.01
C ILE A 59 2.70 -21.37 -6.01
N GLU A 60 3.72 -22.06 -6.48
CA GLU A 60 4.86 -22.58 -5.71
C GLU A 60 5.61 -21.48 -4.92
N TYR A 61 5.59 -20.24 -5.41
CA TYR A 61 6.26 -19.12 -4.75
C TYR A 61 5.48 -18.55 -3.56
N LEU A 62 4.20 -18.91 -3.39
CA LEU A 62 3.29 -18.26 -2.46
C LEU A 62 3.78 -18.34 -1.01
N SER A 63 4.22 -19.52 -0.58
CA SER A 63 4.68 -19.76 0.79
C SER A 63 5.90 -18.91 1.12
N SER A 64 6.86 -18.84 0.19
CA SER A 64 8.08 -18.06 0.31
C SER A 64 7.81 -16.55 0.32
N ILE A 65 6.94 -16.06 -0.58
CA ILE A 65 6.51 -14.64 -0.61
C ILE A 65 5.83 -14.28 0.72
N THR A 66 4.88 -15.10 1.15
CA THR A 66 4.10 -14.86 2.38
C THR A 66 4.99 -14.82 3.61
N THR A 67 5.94 -15.76 3.70
CA THR A 67 6.89 -15.83 4.82
C THR A 67 7.79 -14.59 4.85
N ARG A 68 8.33 -14.18 3.70
CA ARG A 68 9.17 -12.97 3.60
C ARG A 68 8.40 -11.73 4.06
N ILE A 69 7.16 -11.56 3.59
CA ILE A 69 6.33 -10.40 3.94
C ILE A 69 5.92 -10.43 5.41
N LYS A 70 5.59 -11.60 5.97
CA LYS A 70 5.28 -11.74 7.40
C LYS A 70 6.47 -11.38 8.29
N ILE A 71 7.67 -11.81 7.93
CA ILE A 71 8.90 -11.42 8.64
C ILE A 71 9.09 -9.89 8.58
N MET A 72 8.91 -9.28 7.41
CA MET A 72 9.01 -7.83 7.23
C MET A 72 8.01 -7.06 8.10
N GLY A 73 6.77 -7.56 8.19
CA GLY A 73 5.70 -6.97 9.00
C GLY A 73 5.70 -7.39 10.47
N LYS A 74 6.70 -8.13 10.96
CA LYS A 74 6.79 -8.67 12.34
C LYS A 74 5.56 -9.51 12.76
N MET A 75 5.02 -10.28 11.82
CA MET A 75 3.87 -11.18 12.00
C MET A 75 4.30 -12.61 12.35
N ASP A 76 3.38 -13.41 12.89
CA ASP A 76 3.61 -14.83 13.16
C ASP A 76 3.53 -15.65 11.86
N ILE A 77 4.65 -16.26 11.47
CA ILE A 77 4.79 -17.09 10.27
C ILE A 77 4.16 -18.48 10.42
N ALA A 78 4.03 -18.97 11.65
CA ALA A 78 3.44 -20.28 11.93
C ALA A 78 1.92 -20.24 11.85
N GLU A 79 1.31 -19.12 12.26
CA GLU A 79 -0.13 -18.92 12.18
C GLU A 79 -0.55 -18.48 10.79
N LYS A 80 -1.50 -19.21 10.18
CA LYS A 80 -1.98 -19.01 8.79
C LYS A 80 -3.50 -19.06 8.68
N ARG A 81 -4.21 -19.25 9.80
CA ARG A 81 -5.66 -19.49 9.85
C ARG A 81 -6.44 -18.28 10.33
N VAL A 82 -5.76 -17.28 10.90
CA VAL A 82 -6.37 -16.01 11.30
C VAL A 82 -5.75 -14.85 10.51
N PRO A 83 -6.53 -13.77 10.27
CA PRO A 83 -5.98 -12.55 9.71
C PRO A 83 -4.88 -11.98 10.62
N GLN A 84 -3.87 -11.37 10.02
CA GLN A 84 -2.79 -10.70 10.74
C GLN A 84 -2.48 -9.36 10.08
N ASP A 85 -2.19 -8.36 10.90
CA ASP A 85 -1.76 -7.05 10.43
C ASP A 85 -0.36 -6.75 10.96
N GLY A 86 0.44 -6.12 10.11
CA GLY A 86 1.81 -5.71 10.41
C GLY A 86 2.12 -4.38 9.76
N SER A 87 3.27 -3.83 10.11
CA SER A 87 3.78 -2.62 9.49
C SER A 87 5.29 -2.68 9.37
N MET A 88 5.84 -2.00 8.37
CA MET A 88 7.28 -1.82 8.24
C MET A 88 7.61 -0.45 7.66
N GLU A 89 8.81 0.01 7.95
CA GLU A 89 9.42 1.14 7.26
C GLU A 89 10.24 0.60 6.09
N PHE A 90 10.01 1.12 4.89
CA PHE A 90 10.69 0.73 3.66
C PHE A 90 11.42 1.95 3.09
N TYR A 91 12.71 1.78 2.82
CA TYR A 91 13.52 2.82 2.21
C TYR A 91 13.49 2.68 0.70
N PHE A 92 13.01 3.72 0.02
CA PHE A 92 13.01 3.82 -1.42
C PHE A 92 13.78 5.08 -1.82
N GLU A 93 14.92 4.89 -2.48
CA GLU A 93 15.88 5.98 -2.70
C GLU A 93 16.23 6.64 -1.35
N ASP A 94 16.08 7.96 -1.23
CA ASP A 94 16.34 8.70 0.01
C ASP A 94 15.06 8.97 0.84
N ARG A 95 13.95 8.30 0.51
CA ARG A 95 12.64 8.51 1.16
C ARG A 95 12.24 7.32 2.03
N GLN A 96 11.62 7.63 3.16
CA GLN A 96 11.09 6.63 4.08
C GLN A 96 9.59 6.47 3.84
N ILE A 97 9.18 5.26 3.47
CA ILE A 97 7.80 4.92 3.15
C ILE A 97 7.26 3.97 4.20
N ASP A 98 6.11 4.30 4.77
CA ASP A 98 5.43 3.45 5.75
C ASP A 98 4.55 2.46 5.00
N LEU A 99 4.77 1.17 5.21
CA LEU A 99 3.98 0.11 4.62
C LEU A 99 3.11 -0.52 5.70
N ARG A 100 1.80 -0.58 5.45
CA ARG A 100 0.86 -1.35 6.27
C ARG A 100 0.51 -2.63 5.55
N ILE A 101 0.70 -3.75 6.21
CA ILE A 101 0.60 -5.08 5.62
C ILE A 101 -0.56 -5.80 6.31
N SER A 102 -1.44 -6.42 5.52
CA SER A 102 -2.50 -7.27 6.03
C SER A 102 -2.44 -8.63 5.33
N SER A 103 -2.47 -9.70 6.12
CA SER A 103 -2.52 -11.09 5.66
C SER A 103 -3.90 -11.66 5.99
N LEU A 104 -4.58 -12.22 4.99
CA LEU A 104 -5.91 -12.80 5.12
C LEU A 104 -5.91 -14.25 4.61
N PRO A 105 -6.28 -15.24 5.43
CA PRO A 105 -6.45 -16.62 4.98
C PRO A 105 -7.55 -16.72 3.91
N THR A 106 -7.26 -17.40 2.80
CA THR A 106 -8.22 -17.70 1.72
C THR A 106 -8.16 -19.19 1.34
N VAL A 107 -9.04 -19.62 0.44
CA VAL A 107 -9.13 -21.02 -0.02
C VAL A 107 -7.81 -21.54 -0.61
N HIS A 108 -7.03 -20.68 -1.27
CA HIS A 108 -5.80 -21.06 -1.96
C HIS A 108 -4.52 -20.65 -1.21
N GLY A 109 -4.66 -20.21 0.05
CA GLY A 109 -3.55 -19.72 0.87
C GLY A 109 -3.78 -18.29 1.34
N GLU A 110 -2.75 -17.62 1.82
CA GLU A 110 -2.88 -16.26 2.36
C GLU A 110 -2.85 -15.22 1.26
N LYS A 111 -3.90 -14.39 1.21
CA LYS A 111 -3.92 -13.15 0.44
C LYS A 111 -3.20 -12.07 1.24
N ILE A 112 -2.33 -11.32 0.58
CA ILE A 112 -1.63 -10.21 1.21
C ILE A 112 -2.05 -8.91 0.52
N VAL A 113 -2.29 -7.88 1.33
CA VAL A 113 -2.48 -6.51 0.87
C VAL A 113 -1.47 -5.62 1.58
N ILE A 114 -0.73 -4.82 0.82
CA ILE A 114 0.22 -3.84 1.34
C ILE A 114 -0.26 -2.45 0.94
N ARG A 115 -0.57 -1.60 1.90
CA ARG A 115 -0.87 -0.19 1.68
C ARG A 115 0.41 0.63 1.80
N ILE A 116 0.67 1.45 0.78
CA ILE A 116 1.81 2.34 0.70
C ILE A 116 1.40 3.70 1.25
N LEU A 117 2.10 4.18 2.29
CA LEU A 117 1.90 5.49 2.88
C LEU A 117 3.19 6.31 2.70
N ASP A 118 3.23 7.05 1.60
CA ASP A 118 4.32 7.96 1.27
C ASP A 118 4.15 9.27 2.06
N ARG A 119 4.85 9.39 3.19
CA ARG A 119 4.72 10.50 4.15
C ARG A 119 5.18 11.84 3.57
N ASP A 120 6.09 11.84 2.60
CA ASP A 120 6.68 13.05 2.05
C ASP A 120 5.85 13.66 0.91
N SER A 121 4.88 12.91 0.38
CA SER A 121 4.08 13.32 -0.78
C SER A 121 2.90 14.27 -0.46
N PHE A 122 2.67 14.63 0.81
CA PHE A 122 1.40 15.23 1.27
C PHE A 122 1.48 16.57 2.03
N ILE A 123 2.56 17.35 1.93
CA ILE A 123 2.53 18.73 2.45
C ILE A 123 1.79 19.63 1.46
N PHE A 124 0.46 19.64 1.55
CA PHE A 124 -0.37 20.62 0.83
C PHE A 124 -0.49 21.90 1.67
N SER A 125 -0.21 23.04 1.05
CA SER A 125 -0.65 24.33 1.58
C SER A 125 -2.18 24.43 1.52
N LYS A 126 -2.79 25.27 2.36
CA LYS A 126 -4.25 25.48 2.38
C LYS A 126 -4.78 25.98 1.03
N GLU A 127 -3.93 26.67 0.26
CA GLU A 127 -4.20 27.17 -1.09
C GLU A 127 -4.28 26.04 -2.13
N GLU A 128 -3.58 24.93 -1.91
CA GLU A 128 -3.52 23.77 -2.81
C GLU A 128 -4.64 22.74 -2.55
N LEU A 129 -5.48 22.97 -1.53
CA LEU A 129 -6.63 22.10 -1.21
C LEU A 129 -7.75 22.15 -2.27
N GLY A 130 -7.63 22.98 -3.30
CA GLY A 130 -8.62 23.11 -4.38
C GLY A 130 -9.90 23.83 -3.94
N LEU A 131 -9.87 24.56 -2.82
CA LEU A 131 -10.97 25.41 -2.39
C LEU A 131 -11.07 26.64 -3.30
N CYS A 132 -12.27 26.99 -3.75
CA CYS A 132 -12.49 28.26 -4.43
C CYS A 132 -12.23 29.44 -3.46
N SER A 133 -11.89 30.60 -3.99
CA SER A 133 -11.45 31.76 -3.21
C SER A 133 -12.42 32.13 -2.07
N ASN A 134 -13.73 32.09 -2.34
CA ASN A 134 -14.77 32.40 -1.35
C ASN A 134 -14.82 31.36 -0.22
N ASN A 135 -14.62 30.08 -0.54
CA ASN A 135 -14.60 29.00 0.45
C ASN A 135 -13.32 29.05 1.28
N LEU A 136 -12.17 29.35 0.67
CA LEU A 136 -10.91 29.50 1.39
C LEU A 136 -10.98 30.66 2.39
N GLU A 137 -11.54 31.81 2.00
CA GLU A 137 -11.72 32.96 2.89
C GLU A 137 -12.66 32.62 4.06
N SER A 138 -13.76 31.92 3.80
CA SER A 138 -14.69 31.46 4.84
C SER A 138 -14.02 30.47 5.79
N PHE A 139 -13.24 29.53 5.24
CA PHE A 139 -12.48 28.56 6.01
C PHE A 139 -11.43 29.23 6.92
N GLU A 140 -10.70 30.23 6.41
CA GLU A 140 -9.78 31.03 7.22
C GLU A 140 -10.45 31.76 8.37
N LYS A 141 -11.62 32.36 8.15
CA LYS A 141 -12.37 33.07 9.19
C LYS A 141 -12.79 32.13 10.32
N ILE A 142 -13.16 30.90 9.99
CA ILE A 142 -13.51 29.85 10.96
C ILE A 142 -12.25 29.40 11.72
N LEU A 143 -11.13 29.19 11.03
CA LEU A 143 -9.86 28.79 11.67
C LEU A 143 -9.28 29.85 12.63
N LYS A 144 -9.58 31.14 12.41
CA LYS A 144 -9.16 32.24 13.29
C LYS A 144 -10.01 32.38 14.55
N GLN A 145 -11.10 31.61 14.70
CA GLN A 145 -11.92 31.68 15.92
C GLN A 145 -11.13 31.11 17.11
N PRO A 146 -11.14 31.78 18.28
CA PRO A 146 -10.36 31.36 19.45
C PRO A 146 -10.89 30.07 20.09
N TYR A 147 -12.14 29.69 19.81
CA TYR A 147 -12.77 28.46 20.27
C TYR A 147 -13.90 28.05 19.31
N GLY A 148 -14.19 26.76 19.24
CA GLY A 148 -15.22 26.19 18.37
C GLY A 148 -14.88 24.76 17.96
N ILE A 149 -15.83 24.08 17.31
CA ILE A 149 -15.64 22.75 16.74
C ILE A 149 -15.78 22.85 15.22
N ILE A 150 -14.79 22.35 14.48
CA ILE A 150 -14.85 22.21 13.03
C ILE A 150 -15.00 20.72 12.71
N LEU A 151 -16.07 20.35 12.01
CA LEU A 151 -16.26 19.00 11.51
C LEU A 151 -15.87 18.93 10.04
N VAL A 152 -14.87 18.12 9.73
CA VAL A 152 -14.51 17.75 8.36
C VAL A 152 -15.05 16.34 8.12
N THR A 153 -15.97 16.21 7.16
CA THR A 153 -16.69 14.96 6.88
C THR A 153 -16.57 14.55 5.41
N GLY A 154 -16.64 13.25 5.15
CA GLY A 154 -16.43 12.67 3.82
C GLY A 154 -16.21 11.15 3.92
N PRO A 155 -16.27 10.41 2.80
CA PRO A 155 -15.98 8.98 2.77
C PRO A 155 -14.49 8.69 2.97
N THR A 156 -14.14 7.43 3.22
CA THR A 156 -12.72 7.00 3.32
C THR A 156 -11.97 7.34 2.03
N GLY A 157 -10.82 7.99 2.15
CA GLY A 157 -9.98 8.39 1.01
C GLY A 157 -10.34 9.75 0.39
N SER A 158 -11.33 10.49 0.92
CA SER A 158 -11.73 11.81 0.37
C SER A 158 -10.83 12.98 0.79
N GLY A 159 -9.63 12.72 1.32
CA GLY A 159 -8.74 13.78 1.78
C GLY A 159 -9.13 14.46 3.11
N MET A 160 -10.07 13.91 3.90
CA MET A 160 -10.37 14.46 5.25
C MET A 160 -9.17 14.43 6.20
N LYS A 161 -8.28 13.46 6.00
CA LYS A 161 -7.02 13.33 6.73
C LYS A 161 -5.89 13.52 5.72
N LEU A 162 -5.53 14.77 5.51
CA LEU A 162 -4.24 15.16 4.95
C LEU A 162 -3.32 15.37 6.17
N ARG A 163 -2.17 14.70 6.19
CA ARG A 163 -1.21 14.81 7.29
C ARG A 163 -0.06 15.70 6.87
#